data_AF-A0A0M4DSB5-F1
#
_entry.id   AF-A0A0M4DSB5-F1
#
_cell.length_a   1.000
_cell.length_b   1.000
_cell.length_c   1.000
_cell.angle_alpha   90.00
_cell.angle_beta   90.00
_cell.angle_gamma   90.00
#
_symmetry.space_group_name_H-M   'P 1'
#
loop_
_entity.id
_entity.type
_entity.pdbx_description
1 polymer ?
#
loop_
_entity_poly.entity_id
_entity_poly.type
_entity_poly.pdbx_seq_one_letter_code
_entity_poly.pdbx_strand_id
1 'polypeptide(L)' 'MNAIQQHMLDLYVAARTDTAPPPRPGDHDLRVLREAPVHRRVLAVFAGRRTGDPAAGAGRASC' A
#
# COMPACT_ATOMS: atom_id res chain seq x y z
N MET A 1 9.66 -5.46 -21.35
CA MET A 1 8.20 -5.50 -21.18
C MET A 1 7.86 -4.73 -19.91
N ASN A 2 7.03 -3.69 -19.98
CA ASN A 2 6.60 -2.89 -18.81
C ASN A 2 5.24 -3.41 -18.28
N ALA A 3 4.96 -3.26 -16.98
CA ALA A 3 3.67 -3.60 -16.36
C ALA A 3 2.46 -2.97 -17.06
N ILE A 4 2.59 -1.71 -17.52
CA ILE A 4 1.52 -1.06 -18.28
C ILE A 4 1.33 -1.72 -19.66
N GLN A 5 2.42 -2.06 -20.34
CA GLN A 5 2.37 -2.69 -21.67
C GLN A 5 1.77 -4.11 -21.58
N GLN A 6 2.12 -4.86 -20.53
CA GLN A 6 1.53 -6.18 -20.27
C GLN A 6 0.03 -6.06 -19.94
N HIS A 7 -0.35 -5.09 -19.09
CA HIS A 7 -1.76 -4.87 -18.75
C HIS A 7 -2.63 -4.56 -19.98
N MET A 8 -2.11 -3.79 -20.94
CA MET A 8 -2.83 -3.51 -22.19
C MET A 8 -3.06 -4.78 -23.02
N LEU A 9 -2.09 -5.68 -23.07
CA LEU A 9 -2.23 -6.97 -23.75
C LEU A 9 -3.24 -7.87 -23.02
N ASP A 10 -3.17 -7.93 -21.70
CA ASP A 10 -4.07 -8.75 -20.89
C ASP A 10 -5.52 -8.27 -20.99
N LEU A 11 -5.76 -6.95 -21.04
CA LEU A 11 -7.08 -6.37 -21.30
C LEU A 11 -7.62 -6.75 -22.68
N TYR A 12 -6.77 -6.70 -23.71
CA TYR A 12 -7.17 -7.10 -25.06
C TYR A 12 -7.53 -8.58 -25.15
N VAL A 13 -6.74 -9.46 -24.51
CA VAL A 13 -7.04 -10.89 -24.44
C VAL A 13 -8.33 -11.15 -23.66
N ALA A 14 -8.54 -10.44 -22.55
CA ALA A 14 -9.73 -10.58 -21.73
C ALA A 14 -11.00 -10.18 -22.49
N ALA A 15 -10.97 -9.04 -23.18
CA ALA A 15 -12.07 -8.57 -24.03
C ALA A 15 -12.38 -9.53 -25.18
N ARG A 16 -11.36 -10.20 -25.73
CA ARG A 16 -11.52 -11.17 -26.82
C ARG A 16 -12.09 -12.53 -26.35
N THR A 17 -11.81 -12.91 -25.10
CA THR A 17 -12.15 -14.23 -24.55
C THR A 17 -13.40 -14.17 -23.65
N ASP A 18 -14.02 -12.98 -23.52
CA ASP A 18 -15.11 -12.69 -22.59
C ASP A 18 -14.77 -13.07 -21.13
N THR A 19 -13.49 -12.93 -20.77
CA THR A 19 -13.01 -13.19 -19.41
C THR A 19 -12.96 -11.90 -18.61
N ALA A 20 -13.08 -12.02 -17.29
CA ALA A 20 -13.02 -10.86 -16.41
C ALA A 20 -11.69 -10.10 -16.58
N PRO A 21 -11.73 -8.75 -16.71
CA PRO A 21 -10.52 -7.97 -16.93
C PRO A 21 -9.58 -8.06 -15.71
N PRO A 22 -8.26 -8.10 -15.95
CA PRO A 22 -7.27 -8.11 -14.87
C PRO A 22 -7.39 -6.84 -14.02
N PRO A 23 -7.07 -6.93 -12.71
CA PRO A 23 -7.04 -5.76 -11.83
C PRO A 23 -6.06 -4.71 -12.35
N ARG A 24 -6.33 -3.42 -12.11
CA ARG A 24 -5.49 -2.36 -12.64
C ARG A 24 -4.12 -2.43 -11.94
N PRO A 25 -3.01 -2.33 -12.68
CA PRO A 25 -1.69 -2.20 -12.08
C PRO A 25 -1.69 -1.00 -11.14
N GLY A 26 -1.24 -1.21 -9.89
CA GLY A 26 -1.28 -0.22 -8.83
C GLY A 26 -2.46 -0.34 -7.85
N ASP A 27 -3.51 -1.12 -8.15
CA ASP A 27 -4.62 -1.33 -7.19
C ASP A 27 -4.13 -2.05 -5.93
N HIS A 28 -3.22 -3.01 -6.10
CA HIS A 28 -2.59 -3.69 -4.98
C HIS A 28 -1.72 -2.72 -4.16
N ASP A 29 -0.95 -1.87 -4.84
CA ASP A 29 -0.08 -0.90 -4.19
C ASP A 29 -0.88 0.14 -3.40
N LEU A 30 -2.02 0.61 -3.92
CA LEU A 30 -2.93 1.50 -3.20
C LEU A 30 -3.55 0.82 -1.97
N ARG A 31 -3.89 -0.47 -2.07
CA ARG A 31 -4.39 -1.24 -0.92
C ARG A 31 -3.32 -1.37 0.16
N VAL A 32 -2.09 -1.68 -0.24
CA VAL A 32 -0.91 -1.74 0.64
C VAL A 32 -0.63 -0.38 1.28
N LEU A 33 -0.72 0.72 0.53
CA LEU A 33 -0.54 2.07 1.06
C LEU A 33 -1.62 2.46 2.08
N ARG A 34 -2.88 2.02 1.89
CA ARG A 34 -3.95 2.21 2.88
C ARG A 34 -3.75 1.37 4.15
N GLU A 35 -3.14 0.20 4.03
CA GLU A 35 -2.83 -0.69 5.16
C GLU A 35 -1.54 -0.30 5.90
N ALA A 36 -0.68 0.51 5.29
CA ALA A 36 0.61 0.93 5.85
C ALA A 36 0.52 1.59 7.25
N PRO A 37 -0.46 2.46 7.58
CA PRO A 37 -0.60 3.01 8.92
C PRO A 37 -0.90 1.94 9.99
N VAL A 38 -1.70 0.92 9.64
CA VAL A 38 -2.01 -0.21 10.54
C VAL A 38 -0.76 -1.05 10.78
N HIS A 39 -0.02 -1.35 9.70
CA HIS A 39 1.24 -2.06 9.81
C HIS A 39 2.25 -1.31 10.69
N ARG A 40 2.38 0.02 10.55
CA ARG A 40 3.23 0.85 11.42
C ARG A 40 2.79 0.81 12.89
N ARG A 41 1.48 0.76 13.16
CA ARG A 41 0.94 0.63 14.52
C ARG A 41 1.33 -0.71 15.14
N VAL A 42 1.19 -1.80 14.38
CA VAL A 42 1.58 -3.14 14.80
C VAL A 42 3.09 -3.22 15.08
N LEU A 43 3.91 -2.67 14.18
CA LEU A 43 5.36 -2.56 14.41
C LEU A 43 5.72 -1.73 15.64
N ALA A 44 4.95 -0.68 15.95
CA ALA A 44 5.14 0.11 17.17
C ALA A 44 4.85 -0.70 18.44
N VAL A 45 3.79 -1.52 18.44
CA VAL A 45 3.47 -2.44 19.54
C VAL A 45 4.59 -3.47 19.72
N PHE A 46 5.06 -4.08 18.63
CA PHE A 46 6.19 -5.02 18.69
C PHE A 46 7.49 -4.36 19.16
N ALA A 47 7.69 -3.07 18.86
CA ALA A 47 8.80 -2.28 19.38
C ALA A 47 8.59 -1.77 20.83
N GLY A 48 7.55 -2.24 21.53
CA GLY A 48 7.24 -1.84 22.91
C GLY A 48 6.71 -0.42 23.07
N ARG A 49 6.42 0.28 21.97
CA ARG A 49 5.84 1.64 22.00
C ARG A 49 4.32 1.53 22.16
N ARG A 50 3.79 2.10 23.24
CA ARG A 50 2.33 2.23 23.41
C ARG A 50 1.77 3.09 22.28
N THR A 51 0.91 2.50 21.46
CA THR A 51 0.27 3.20 20.35
C THR A 51 -0.76 4.17 20.90
N GLY A 52 -0.35 5.41 21.15
CA GLY A 52 -1.25 6.43 21.70
C GLY A 52 -0.58 7.57 22.46
N ASP A 53 0.74 7.55 22.70
CA ASP A 53 1.41 8.68 23.33
C ASP A 53 1.81 9.74 22.29
N PRO A 54 1.17 10.94 22.24
CA PRO A 54 1.65 12.06 21.44
C PRO A 54 3.01 12.60 21.93
N ALA A 55 3.53 12.09 23.05
CA ALA A 55 4.78 12.52 23.65
C ALA A 55 6.05 12.09 22.89
N ALA A 56 5.97 11.18 21.92
CA ALA A 56 7.15 10.71 21.17
C ALA A 56 7.64 11.70 20.08
N GLY A 57 6.96 12.84 19.87
CA GLY A 57 7.33 13.86 18.88
C GLY A 57 7.78 15.21 19.45
N ALA A 58 7.59 15.47 20.75
CA ALA A 58 7.91 16.75 21.38
C ALA A 58 9.25 16.67 22.13
N GLY A 59 10.32 16.43 21.38
CA GLY A 59 11.65 16.26 21.95
C GLY A 59 12.73 16.86 21.07
N ARG A 60 12.58 18.14 20.68
CA ARG A 60 13.70 19.03 20.31
C ARG A 60 13.22 20.47 20.05
N ALA A 61 13.17 21.24 21.12
CA ALA A 61 13.49 22.66 21.11
C ALA A 61 14.17 22.94 22.45
N SER A 62 15.49 22.72 22.47
CA SER A 62 16.35 23.23 23.55
C SER A 62 16.80 24.62 23.14
N CYS A 63 16.77 25.51 24.12
CA CYS A 63 17.25 26.90 24.20
C CYS A 63 18.30 27.33 23.17
#